data_AF-A0A0F9ATR0-F1
#
_entry.id   AF-A0A0F9ATR0-F1
#
_cell.length_a   1.000
_cell.length_b   1.000
_cell.length_c   1.000
_cell.angle_alpha   90.00
_cell.angle_beta   90.00
_cell.angle_gamma   90.00
#
_symmetry.space_group_name_H-M   'P 1'
#
loop_
_entity.id
_entity.type
_entity.pdbx_description
1 polymer ?
#
loop_
_entity_poly.entity_id
_entity_poly.type
_entity_poly.pdbx_seq_one_letter_code
_entity_poly.pdbx_strand_id
1 'polypeptide(L)'
;ATLAWNACGSFVDRWVPLRTDGGKCVFLAAGETMMLPIAHGEGKFVPRDEQVLDRIRDKAQAALRYDGDNPNGSVDDIAGICDPSGRVFGLMPHPERFVDVTQHPTWTRGGVEQTDGLKLFQRAAAYFA
;
A
#
# COMPACT_ATOMS: atom_id res chain seq x y z
N ALA A 1 4.28 -8.49 13.86
CA ALA A 1 4.16 -7.05 13.62
C ALA A 1 2.75 -6.61 14.00
N THR A 2 2.54 -5.32 14.24
CA THR A 2 1.23 -4.73 14.54
C THR A 2 1.09 -3.38 13.84
N LEU A 3 -0.13 -2.85 13.85
CA LEU A 3 -0.40 -1.45 13.59
C LEU A 3 -0.46 -0.68 14.92
N ALA A 4 -0.05 0.59 14.88
CA ALA A 4 -0.04 1.50 16.02
C ALA A 4 -0.40 2.92 15.58
N TRP A 5 -0.58 3.81 16.56
CA TRP A 5 -0.77 5.25 16.34
C TRP A 5 0.26 5.82 15.37
N ASN A 6 -0.20 6.65 14.44
CA ASN A 6 0.67 7.39 13.54
C ASN A 6 1.70 8.20 14.38
N ALA A 7 2.94 8.28 13.91
CA ALA A 7 4.00 9.02 14.61
C ALA A 7 3.68 10.51 14.78
N CYS A 8 2.87 11.09 13.89
CA CYS A 8 2.38 12.48 13.98
C CYS A 8 1.30 12.68 15.06
N GLY A 9 0.79 11.60 15.68
CA GLY A 9 -0.23 11.67 16.72
C GLY A 9 -1.62 12.12 16.23
N SER A 10 -1.85 12.14 14.92
CA SER A 10 -3.10 12.64 14.30
C SER A 10 -3.60 11.70 13.21
N PHE A 11 -4.91 11.80 12.92
CA PHE A 11 -5.51 11.19 11.74
C PHE A 11 -4.97 11.84 10.47
N VAL A 12 -4.64 11.02 9.47
CA VAL A 12 -4.13 11.49 8.17
C VAL A 12 -5.07 11.00 7.07
N ASP A 13 -5.59 11.95 6.29
CA ASP A 13 -6.38 11.73 5.08
C ASP A 13 -5.75 12.48 3.90
N ARG A 14 -5.04 11.75 3.05
CA ARG A 14 -4.36 12.32 1.88
C ARG A 14 -4.06 11.26 0.82
N TRP A 15 -3.77 11.72 -0.38
CA TRP A 15 -3.21 10.89 -1.44
C TRP A 15 -1.72 10.71 -1.24
N VAL A 16 -1.23 9.49 -1.37
CA VAL A 16 0.18 9.17 -1.14
C VAL A 16 0.80 8.43 -2.33
N PRO A 17 2.03 8.81 -2.73
CA PRO A 17 2.83 8.01 -3.65
C PRO A 17 3.29 6.73 -2.96
N LEU A 18 3.22 5.64 -3.70
CA LEU A 18 3.58 4.31 -3.25
C LEU A 18 4.44 3.65 -4.32
N ARG A 19 5.33 2.77 -3.89
CA ARG A 19 6.08 1.89 -4.76
C ARG A 19 5.91 0.45 -4.32
N THR A 20 5.83 -0.44 -5.29
CA THR A 20 5.90 -1.87 -5.05
C THR A 20 7.36 -2.28 -5.00
N ASP A 21 7.81 -2.80 -3.86
CA ASP A 21 9.05 -3.55 -3.83
C ASP A 21 8.73 -4.93 -4.41
N GLY A 22 9.30 -5.25 -5.57
CA GLY A 22 8.95 -6.43 -6.36
C GLY A 22 8.85 -7.71 -5.54
N GLY A 23 7.97 -8.63 -5.94
CA GLY A 23 7.73 -9.81 -5.11
C GLY A 23 6.63 -10.74 -5.63
N LYS A 24 6.17 -11.61 -4.73
CA LYS A 24 5.22 -12.71 -5.00
C LYS A 24 3.74 -12.29 -4.91
N CYS A 25 3.46 -11.05 -4.51
CA CYS A 25 2.10 -10.58 -4.28
C CYS A 25 1.29 -10.57 -5.57
N VAL A 26 0.26 -11.42 -5.67
CA VAL A 26 -0.55 -11.58 -6.89
C VAL A 26 -1.36 -10.33 -7.25
N PHE A 27 -1.51 -9.39 -6.31
CA PHE A 27 -2.26 -8.15 -6.47
C PHE A 27 -1.42 -7.01 -7.08
N LEU A 28 -0.09 -7.13 -7.11
CA LEU A 28 0.84 -6.05 -7.46
C LEU A 28 1.76 -6.47 -8.61
N ALA A 29 2.09 -5.53 -9.49
CA ALA A 29 3.20 -5.70 -10.43
C ALA A 29 4.51 -5.29 -9.75
N ALA A 30 5.62 -5.93 -10.09
CA ALA A 30 6.92 -5.58 -9.53
C ALA A 30 7.44 -4.26 -10.09
N GLY A 31 7.95 -3.38 -9.21
CA GLY A 31 8.56 -2.10 -9.59
C GLY A 31 7.59 -1.04 -10.11
N GLU A 32 6.28 -1.20 -9.88
CA GLU A 32 5.28 -0.19 -10.21
C GLU A 32 5.23 0.91 -9.13
N THR A 33 5.00 2.15 -9.57
CA THR A 33 4.60 3.25 -8.70
C THR A 33 3.10 3.51 -8.86
N MET A 34 2.44 3.93 -7.78
CA MET A 34 1.02 4.22 -7.79
C MET A 34 0.65 5.31 -6.78
N MET A 35 -0.50 5.96 -7.03
CA MET A 35 -1.10 6.94 -6.12
C MET A 35 -2.38 6.37 -5.53
N LEU A 36 -2.44 6.20 -4.21
CA LEU A 36 -3.64 5.76 -3.51
C LEU A 36 -3.99 6.70 -2.35
N PRO A 37 -5.28 6.82 -1.99
CA PRO A 37 -5.67 7.53 -0.78
C PRO A 37 -5.37 6.70 0.48
N ILE A 38 -5.04 7.39 1.57
CA ILE A 38 -4.99 6.84 2.93
C ILE A 38 -5.96 7.61 3.83
N ALA A 39 -6.50 6.97 4.86
CA ALA A 39 -7.40 7.60 5.83
C ALA A 39 -7.33 6.86 7.18
N HIS A 40 -6.30 7.13 8.00
CA HIS A 40 -6.08 6.40 9.25
C HIS A 40 -5.39 7.24 10.35
N GLY A 41 -5.70 6.92 11.62
CA GLY A 41 -4.98 7.42 12.81
C GLY A 41 -3.99 6.40 13.41
N GLU A 42 -4.15 5.13 13.04
CA GLU A 42 -3.40 3.99 13.59
C GLU A 42 -2.79 3.13 12.46
N GLY A 43 -2.14 3.77 11.49
CA GLY A 43 -1.59 3.09 10.31
C GLY A 43 -0.11 2.74 10.40
N LYS A 44 0.55 3.07 11.52
CA LYS A 44 2.00 2.87 11.65
C LYS A 44 2.32 1.39 11.76
N PHE A 45 3.00 0.83 10.77
CA PHE A 45 3.52 -0.52 10.81
C PHE A 45 4.71 -0.61 11.78
N VAL A 46 4.61 -1.51 12.77
CA VAL A 46 5.65 -1.73 13.78
C VAL A 46 5.98 -3.23 13.84
N PRO A 47 7.20 -3.66 13.43
CA PRO A 47 7.68 -5.01 13.68
C PRO A 47 7.90 -5.21 15.18
N ARG A 48 7.88 -6.46 15.65
CA ARG A 48 8.11 -6.75 17.08
C ARG A 48 9.54 -6.39 17.49
N ASP A 49 10.47 -6.70 16.60
CA ASP A 49 11.92 -6.60 16.77
C ASP A 49 12.57 -6.61 15.38
N GLU A 50 13.87 -6.34 15.31
CA GLU A 50 14.63 -6.33 14.05
C GLU A 50 14.61 -7.72 13.37
N GLN A 51 14.61 -8.81 14.13
CA GLN A 51 14.56 -10.16 13.55
C GLN A 51 13.24 -10.45 12.81
N VAL A 52 12.12 -9.86 13.24
CA VAL A 52 10.87 -9.88 12.50
C VAL A 52 10.98 -9.05 11.22
N LEU A 53 11.61 -7.88 11.28
CA LEU A 53 11.78 -7.01 10.13
C LEU A 53 12.68 -7.64 9.06
N ASP A 54 13.81 -8.21 9.46
CA ASP A 54 14.73 -8.92 8.57
C ASP A 54 14.03 -10.10 7.89
N ARG A 55 13.23 -10.88 8.64
CA ARG A 55 12.42 -11.95 8.03
C ARG A 55 11.42 -11.44 7.00
N ILE A 56 10.85 -10.26 7.18
CA ILE A 56 9.93 -9.65 6.21
C ILE A 56 10.71 -9.24 4.95
N ARG A 57 11.90 -8.65 5.11
CA ARG A 57 12.79 -8.27 4.00
C ARG A 57 13.26 -9.48 3.22
N ASP A 58 13.84 -10.48 3.89
CA ASP A 58 14.39 -11.70 3.29
C ASP A 58 13.35 -12.49 2.51
N LYS A 59 12.10 -12.48 2.99
CA LYS A 59 10.99 -13.17 2.34
C LYS A 59 10.25 -12.32 1.31
N ALA A 60 10.72 -11.11 1.03
CA ALA A 60 10.08 -10.15 0.13
C ALA A 60 8.59 -9.93 0.45
N GLN A 61 8.27 -9.84 1.75
CA GLN A 61 6.91 -9.67 2.25
C GLN A 61 6.49 -8.22 2.37
N ALA A 62 7.43 -7.27 2.40
CA ALA A 62 7.14 -5.84 2.33
C ALA A 62 6.75 -5.45 0.90
N ALA A 63 5.52 -5.78 0.50
CA ALA A 63 5.07 -5.70 -0.89
C ALA A 63 4.77 -4.28 -1.38
N LEU A 64 4.47 -3.36 -0.45
CA LEU A 64 4.12 -1.98 -0.77
C LEU A 64 4.75 -1.02 0.23
N ARG A 65 5.37 0.04 -0.27
CA ARG A 65 6.01 1.08 0.54
C ARG A 65 5.54 2.47 0.17
N TYR A 66 5.56 3.38 1.13
CA TYR A 66 5.44 4.81 0.85
C TYR A 66 6.66 5.27 0.04
N ASP A 67 6.40 5.98 -1.06
CA ASP A 67 7.46 6.45 -1.96
C ASP A 67 7.67 7.96 -1.80
N GLY A 68 8.50 8.33 -0.83
CA GLY A 68 8.71 9.71 -0.42
C GLY A 68 8.33 9.92 1.03
N ASP A 69 7.42 10.87 1.30
CA ASP A 69 7.03 11.22 2.67
C ASP A 69 6.12 10.15 3.32
N ASN A 70 6.66 9.45 4.31
CA ASN A 70 5.97 8.44 5.10
C ASN A 70 4.98 9.08 6.09
N PRO A 71 3.66 8.99 5.84
CA PRO A 71 2.63 9.77 6.54
C PRO A 71 2.41 9.37 8.00
N ASN A 72 2.76 8.13 8.37
CA ASN A 72 2.47 7.56 9.68
C ASN A 72 3.71 7.12 10.45
N GLY A 73 4.90 7.23 9.84
CA GLY A 73 6.16 6.81 10.43
C GLY A 73 6.29 5.29 10.52
N SER A 74 5.68 4.55 9.60
CA SER A 74 5.84 3.09 9.50
C SER A 74 7.31 2.70 9.37
N VAL A 75 7.74 1.66 10.09
CA VAL A 75 9.12 1.19 10.00
C VAL A 75 9.39 0.67 8.58
N ASP A 76 10.54 1.05 8.02
CA ASP A 76 10.97 0.67 6.66
C ASP A 76 10.01 1.19 5.56
N ASP A 77 9.24 2.24 5.85
CA ASP A 77 8.21 2.82 4.95
C ASP A 77 7.14 1.84 4.50
N ILE A 78 6.93 0.73 5.23
CA ILE A 78 5.99 -0.33 4.86
C ILE A 78 4.55 0.20 4.94
N ALA A 79 3.87 0.21 3.79
CA ALA A 79 2.46 0.55 3.65
C ALA A 79 1.57 -0.71 3.52
N GLY A 80 2.14 -1.84 3.11
CA GLY A 80 1.45 -3.11 3.02
C GLY A 80 2.39 -4.31 2.99
N ILE A 81 1.94 -5.42 3.57
CA ILE A 81 2.66 -6.69 3.62
C ILE A 81 1.86 -7.81 2.96
N CYS A 82 2.56 -8.70 2.26
CA CYS A 82 1.99 -9.91 1.69
C CYS A 82 2.50 -11.14 2.45
N ASP A 83 1.66 -12.17 2.56
CA ASP A 83 2.08 -13.44 3.15
C ASP A 83 3.12 -14.16 2.25
N PRO A 84 3.84 -15.17 2.78
CA PRO A 84 4.87 -15.87 2.01
C PRO A 84 4.36 -16.55 0.73
N SER A 85 3.06 -16.90 0.65
CA SER A 85 2.45 -17.47 -0.55
C SER A 85 2.12 -16.43 -1.62
N GLY A 86 2.08 -15.15 -1.27
CA GLY A 86 1.74 -14.06 -2.19
C GLY A 86 0.24 -13.82 -2.37
N ARG A 87 -0.63 -14.51 -1.59
CA ARG A 87 -2.08 -14.61 -1.85
C ARG A 87 -2.93 -13.85 -0.83
N VAL A 88 -2.36 -13.51 0.32
CA VAL A 88 -3.00 -12.69 1.36
C VAL A 88 -2.21 -11.40 1.46
N PHE A 89 -2.88 -10.29 1.20
CA PHE A 89 -2.27 -8.96 1.18
C PHE A 89 -2.97 -8.04 2.18
N GLY A 90 -2.21 -7.55 3.16
CA GLY A 90 -2.67 -6.55 4.13
C GLY A 90 -2.04 -5.21 3.84
N LEU A 91 -2.84 -4.14 3.78
CA LEU A 91 -2.38 -2.81 3.41
C LEU A 91 -3.17 -1.72 4.15
N MET A 92 -2.54 -0.57 4.33
CA MET A 92 -3.15 0.63 4.90
C MET A 92 -3.75 1.60 3.86
N PRO A 93 -3.18 1.77 2.66
CA PRO A 93 -3.84 2.52 1.59
C PRO A 93 -5.16 1.89 1.16
N HIS A 94 -6.05 2.71 0.60
CA HIS A 94 -7.41 2.35 0.22
C HIS A 94 -7.57 2.26 -1.31
N PRO A 95 -7.13 1.16 -1.96
CA PRO A 95 -7.31 0.97 -3.40
C PRO A 95 -8.78 0.93 -3.82
N GLU A 96 -9.67 0.49 -2.94
CA GLU A 96 -11.11 0.44 -3.19
C GLU A 96 -11.73 1.85 -3.34
N ARG A 97 -11.07 2.88 -2.80
CA ARG A 97 -11.47 4.29 -2.93
C ARG A 97 -10.92 4.95 -4.19
N PHE A 98 -10.24 4.20 -5.05
CA PHE A 98 -9.75 4.68 -6.33
C PHE A 98 -9.87 3.61 -7.43
N VAL A 99 -11.09 3.08 -7.59
CA VAL A 99 -11.47 2.15 -8.66
C VAL A 99 -12.17 2.84 -9.83
N ASP A 100 -12.72 4.03 -9.60
CA ASP A 100 -13.38 4.86 -10.61
C ASP A 100 -12.71 6.24 -10.70
N VAL A 101 -12.61 6.80 -11.90
CA VAL A 101 -11.96 8.09 -12.15
C VAL A 101 -12.64 9.23 -11.37
N THR A 102 -13.96 9.15 -11.15
CA THR A 102 -14.71 10.18 -10.41
C THR A 102 -14.37 10.22 -8.92
N GLN A 103 -13.64 9.23 -8.42
CA GLN A 103 -13.20 9.17 -7.02
C GLN A 103 -11.93 9.99 -6.76
N HIS A 104 -11.20 10.38 -7.80
CA HIS A 104 -10.03 11.23 -7.65
C HIS A 104 -10.43 12.70 -7.43
N PRO A 105 -9.87 13.46 -6.46
CA PRO A 105 -10.29 14.84 -6.14
C PRO A 105 -10.27 15.83 -7.31
N THR A 106 -9.46 15.55 -8.34
CA THR A 106 -9.30 16.41 -9.51
C THR A 106 -10.05 15.90 -10.75
N TRP A 107 -10.95 14.93 -10.62
CA TRP A 107 -11.62 14.27 -11.76
C TRP A 107 -12.32 15.25 -12.72
N THR A 108 -12.92 16.33 -12.20
CA THR A 108 -13.59 17.37 -13.03
C THR A 108 -12.62 18.27 -13.78
N ARG A 109 -11.33 18.25 -13.43
CA ARG A 109 -10.29 19.12 -14.02
C ARG A 109 -9.53 18.45 -15.16
N GLY A 110 -9.87 17.20 -15.50
CA GLY A 110 -9.17 16.39 -16.50
C GLY A 110 -7.88 15.74 -15.97
N GLY A 111 -7.33 14.81 -16.75
CA GLY A 111 -5.99 14.21 -16.50
C GLY A 111 -5.96 12.95 -15.63
N VAL A 112 -7.11 12.45 -15.16
CA VAL A 112 -7.20 11.14 -14.48
C VAL A 112 -7.77 10.13 -15.46
N GLU A 113 -6.90 9.44 -16.18
CA GLU A 113 -7.28 8.45 -17.20
C GLU A 113 -7.21 7.01 -16.67
N GLN A 114 -6.53 6.81 -15.54
CA GLN A 114 -6.30 5.49 -14.96
C GLN A 114 -6.55 5.50 -13.46
N THR A 115 -7.01 4.36 -12.95
CA THR A 115 -7.34 4.14 -11.54
C THR A 115 -6.41 3.09 -10.97
N ASP A 116 -5.39 3.53 -10.23
CA ASP A 116 -4.38 2.61 -9.68
C ASP A 116 -4.99 1.57 -8.75
N GLY A 117 -6.07 1.93 -8.04
CA GLY A 117 -6.80 1.01 -7.18
C GLY A 117 -7.46 -0.13 -7.95
N LEU A 118 -8.04 0.15 -9.13
CA LEU A 118 -8.69 -0.87 -9.97
C LEU A 118 -7.72 -1.95 -10.44
N LYS A 119 -6.45 -1.58 -10.73
CA LYS A 119 -5.42 -2.51 -11.20
C LYS A 119 -5.22 -3.69 -10.23
N LEU A 120 -5.31 -3.45 -8.92
CA LEU A 120 -5.16 -4.52 -7.92
C LEU A 120 -6.26 -5.59 -8.06
N PHE A 121 -7.51 -5.15 -8.24
CA PHE A 121 -8.65 -6.05 -8.38
C PHE A 121 -8.66 -6.78 -9.73
N GLN A 122 -8.24 -6.11 -10.81
CA GLN A 122 -8.06 -6.74 -12.12
C GLN A 122 -7.01 -7.86 -12.07
N ARG A 123 -5.88 -7.64 -11.38
CA ARG A 123 -4.85 -8.65 -11.18
C ARG A 123 -5.34 -9.82 -10.32
N ALA A 124 -6.09 -9.53 -9.26
CA ALA A 124 -6.72 -10.57 -8.45
C ALA A 124 -7.66 -11.46 -9.28
N ALA A 125 -8.48 -10.85 -10.15
CA ALA A 125 -9.37 -11.60 -11.04
C ALA A 125 -8.58 -12.43 -12.06
N ALA A 126 -7.55 -11.84 -12.67
CA ALA A 126 -6.68 -12.52 -13.64
C ALA A 126 -5.90 -13.70 -13.04
N TYR A 127 -5.59 -13.67 -11.74
CA TYR A 127 -4.91 -14.77 -11.05
C TYR A 127 -5.72 -16.09 -11.05
N PHE A 128 -7.05 -16.00 -11.08
CA PHE A 128 -7.95 -17.16 -11.08
C PHE A 128 -8.43 -17.56 -12.49
N ALA A 129 -8.06 -16.78 -13.51
CA ALA A 129 -8.49 -16.99 -14.89
C ALA A 129 -7.67 -18.07 -15.62
#